data_AF-T1CW24-F1
#
_entry.id   AF-T1CW24-F1
#
_cell.length_a   1.000
_cell.length_b   1.000
_cell.length_c   1.000
_cell.angle_alpha   90.00
_cell.angle_beta   90.00
_cell.angle_gamma   90.00
#
_symmetry.space_group_name_H-M   'P 1'
#
loop_
_entity.id
_entity.type
_entity.pdbx_description
1 polymer ?
#
loop_
_entity_poly.entity_id
_entity_poly.type
_entity_poly.pdbx_seq_one_letter_code
_entity_poly.pdbx_strand_id
1 'polypeptide(L)'
;MTEQEIYEIYKIISENYEKYLKDLGVKQVNLKDKSGSFTKDALVLVYLAKDYPNTKAVSKQELTEFVRKIYPEVSDVQQARHLSKQKGYNIISGTMR
;
A
#
# COMPACT_ATOMS: atom_id res chain seq x y z
N MET A 1 6.98 5.71 11.13
CA MET A 1 7.41 4.92 9.98
C MET A 1 8.44 5.72 9.21
N THR A 2 9.65 5.20 9.21
CA THR A 2 10.86 5.68 8.55
C THR A 2 10.98 5.07 7.16
N GLU A 3 11.87 5.59 6.33
CA GLU A 3 12.13 5.00 5.01
C GLU A 3 12.63 3.55 5.10
N GLN A 4 13.47 3.24 6.09
CA GLN A 4 13.99 1.89 6.28
C GLN A 4 12.86 0.88 6.58
N GLU A 5 11.93 1.23 7.47
CA GLU A 5 10.74 0.41 7.75
C GLU A 5 9.90 0.19 6.48
N ILE A 6 9.79 1.20 5.61
CA ILE A 6 9.08 1.08 4.32
C ILE A 6 9.75 0.03 3.44
N TYR A 7 11.08 0.04 3.32
CA TYR A 7 11.81 -0.96 2.53
C TYR A 7 11.68 -2.37 3.09
N GLU A 8 11.78 -2.53 4.41
CA GLU A 8 11.67 -3.84 5.07
C GLU A 8 10.29 -4.47 4.87
N ILE A 9 9.23 -3.70 5.09
CA ILE A 9 7.85 -4.15 4.85
C ILE A 9 7.63 -4.43 3.37
N TYR A 10 8.08 -3.54 2.49
CA TYR A 10 7.91 -3.73 1.04
C TYR A 10 8.64 -4.98 0.54
N LYS A 11 9.80 -5.34 1.11
CA LYS A 11 10.49 -6.58 0.81
C LYS A 11 9.61 -7.81 1.10
N ILE A 12 8.98 -7.85 2.27
CA ILE A 12 8.02 -8.92 2.64
C ILE A 12 6.86 -8.97 1.65
N ILE A 13 6.30 -7.81 1.28
CA ILE A 13 5.22 -7.74 0.28
C ILE A 13 5.68 -8.29 -1.07
N SER A 14 6.90 -7.94 -1.51
CA SER A 14 7.46 -8.39 -2.78
C SER A 14 7.69 -9.90 -2.81
N GLU A 15 8.23 -10.46 -1.72
CA GLU A 15 8.42 -11.91 -1.57
C GLU A 15 7.08 -12.67 -1.60
N ASN A 16 6.07 -12.16 -0.90
CA ASN A 16 4.72 -12.74 -0.92
C ASN A 16 4.03 -12.58 -2.30
N TYR A 17 4.23 -11.44 -2.96
CA TYR A 17 3.72 -11.22 -4.31
C TYR A 17 4.33 -12.22 -5.30
N GLU A 18 5.65 -12.43 -5.24
CA GLU A 18 6.33 -13.39 -6.10
C GLU A 18 5.84 -14.82 -5.85
N LYS A 19 5.60 -15.17 -4.59
CA LYS A 19 5.14 -16.50 -4.20
C LYS A 19 3.67 -16.81 -4.55
N TYR A 20 2.78 -15.82 -4.51
CA TYR A 20 1.33 -16.08 -4.57
C TYR A 20 0.57 -15.34 -5.68
N LEU A 21 1.09 -14.21 -6.18
CA LEU A 21 0.33 -13.31 -7.06
C LEU A 21 0.91 -13.21 -8.47
N LYS A 22 2.22 -13.43 -8.62
CA LYS A 22 2.93 -13.37 -9.91
C LYS A 22 2.31 -14.31 -10.95
N ASP A 23 2.04 -15.55 -10.57
CA ASP A 23 1.47 -16.56 -11.46
C ASP A 23 -0.03 -16.35 -11.74
N LEU A 24 -0.70 -15.49 -10.96
CA LEU A 24 -2.09 -15.08 -11.17
C LEU A 24 -2.22 -13.88 -12.13
N GLY A 25 -1.11 -13.40 -12.71
CA GLY A 25 -1.09 -12.27 -13.65
C GLY A 25 -1.37 -10.91 -13.00
N VAL A 26 -1.30 -10.82 -11.67
CA VAL A 26 -1.43 -9.57 -10.93
C VAL A 26 -0.22 -8.68 -11.23
N LYS A 27 -0.41 -7.37 -11.37
CA LYS A 27 0.71 -6.44 -11.61
C LYS A 27 1.37 -6.02 -10.30
N GLN A 28 2.68 -6.20 -10.21
CA GLN A 28 3.48 -5.68 -9.11
C GLN A 28 3.37 -4.15 -9.04
N VAL A 29 3.15 -3.63 -7.83
CA VAL A 29 3.32 -2.21 -7.54
C VAL A 29 4.79 -1.90 -7.44
N ASN A 30 5.27 -0.82 -8.06
CA ASN A 30 6.65 -0.37 -7.93
C ASN A 30 6.81 0.46 -6.65
N LEU A 31 7.89 0.23 -5.90
CA LEU A 31 8.20 1.02 -4.69
C LEU A 31 8.44 2.49 -5.00
N LYS A 32 9.19 2.77 -6.07
CA LYS A 32 9.54 4.12 -6.49
C LYS A 32 9.06 4.42 -7.90
N ASP A 33 8.73 5.68 -8.15
CA ASP A 33 8.44 6.19 -9.48
C ASP A 33 9.73 6.54 -10.25
N LYS A 34 9.57 7.04 -11.48
CA LYS A 34 10.69 7.44 -12.34
C LYS A 34 11.52 8.59 -11.78
N SER A 35 10.98 9.36 -10.84
CA SER A 35 11.68 10.47 -10.16
C SER A 35 12.51 9.99 -8.97
N GLY A 36 12.35 8.72 -8.55
CA GLY A 36 12.98 8.17 -7.35
C GLY A 36 12.17 8.37 -6.06
N SER A 37 10.95 8.91 -6.16
CA SER A 37 10.04 9.13 -5.03
C SER A 37 9.16 7.90 -4.79
N PHE A 38 8.71 7.68 -3.54
CA PHE A 38 7.87 6.51 -3.22
C PHE A 38 6.50 6.59 -3.90
N THR A 39 6.07 5.55 -4.60
CA THR A 39 4.73 5.59 -5.20
C THR A 39 3.65 5.60 -4.12
N LYS A 40 2.57 6.35 -4.35
CA LYS A 40 1.40 6.37 -3.44
C LYS A 40 0.84 4.96 -3.22
N ASP A 41 0.85 4.13 -4.26
CA ASP A 41 0.45 2.72 -4.20
C ASP A 41 1.32 1.92 -3.22
N ALA A 42 2.64 2.06 -3.32
CA ALA A 42 3.57 1.33 -2.47
C ALA A 42 3.43 1.76 -1.02
N LEU A 43 3.26 3.07 -0.77
CA LEU A 43 3.01 3.60 0.57
C LEU A 43 1.73 3.02 1.18
N VAL A 44 0.66 2.93 0.38
CA VAL A 44 -0.59 2.33 0.83
C VAL A 44 -0.42 0.85 1.16
N LEU A 45 0.23 0.08 0.28
CA LEU A 45 0.49 -1.34 0.52
C LEU A 45 1.33 -1.57 1.77
N VAL A 46 2.40 -0.80 1.94
CA VAL A 46 3.28 -0.85 3.11
C VAL A 46 2.50 -0.55 4.39
N TYR A 47 1.66 0.49 4.39
CA TYR A 47 0.89 0.85 5.56
C TYR A 47 -0.13 -0.25 5.94
N LEU A 48 -0.72 -0.91 4.94
CA LEU A 48 -1.68 -2.00 5.15
C LEU A 48 -1.01 -3.28 5.64
N ALA A 49 0.25 -3.51 5.25
CA ALA A 49 1.03 -4.66 5.66
C ALA A 49 1.88 -4.44 6.92
N LYS A 50 1.88 -3.23 7.50
CA LYS A 50 2.79 -2.85 8.61
C LYS A 50 2.71 -3.77 9.84
N ASP A 51 1.55 -4.36 10.08
CA ASP A 51 1.30 -5.25 11.22
C ASP A 51 1.22 -6.74 10.79
N TYR A 52 1.57 -7.08 9.55
CA TYR A 52 1.50 -8.47 9.06
C TYR A 52 2.36 -9.42 9.91
N PRO A 53 1.87 -10.62 10.28
CA PRO A 53 0.61 -11.24 9.84
C PRO A 53 -0.65 -10.78 10.59
N ASN A 54 -0.52 -10.03 11.69
CA ASN A 54 -1.62 -9.50 12.50
C ASN A 54 -2.14 -8.17 11.94
N THR A 55 -2.44 -8.11 10.64
CA THR A 55 -2.88 -6.88 9.98
C THR A 55 -4.16 -6.34 10.64
N LYS A 56 -4.15 -5.05 10.95
CA LYS A 56 -5.31 -4.35 11.54
C LYS A 56 -6.13 -3.71 10.43
N ALA A 57 -7.44 -3.60 10.64
CA ALA A 57 -8.29 -2.81 9.77
C ALA A 57 -7.86 -1.34 9.88
N VAL A 58 -7.39 -0.78 8.76
CA VAL A 58 -6.99 0.64 8.67
C VAL A 58 -8.16 1.43 8.09
N SER A 59 -8.52 2.54 8.76
CA SER A 59 -9.54 3.44 8.25
C SER A 59 -9.04 4.24 7.04
N LYS A 60 -9.97 4.69 6.19
CA LYS A 60 -9.63 5.55 5.04
C LYS A 60 -8.91 6.84 5.48
N GLN A 61 -9.29 7.38 6.63
CA GLN A 61 -8.72 8.61 7.16
C GLN A 61 -7.26 8.40 7.58
N GLU A 62 -6.95 7.33 8.32
CA GLU A 62 -5.56 7.02 8.72
C GLU A 62 -4.65 6.81 7.51
N LEU A 63 -5.13 6.11 6.48
CA LEU A 63 -4.39 5.92 5.24
C LEU A 63 -4.13 7.25 4.53
N THR A 64 -5.12 8.15 4.54
CA THR A 64 -5.02 9.50 3.95
C THR A 64 -4.00 10.35 4.69
N GLU A 65 -4.07 10.37 6.01
CA GLU A 65 -3.14 11.12 6.86
C GLU A 65 -1.71 10.59 6.71
N PHE A 66 -1.53 9.28 6.59
CA PHE A 66 -0.22 8.69 6.34
C PHE A 66 0.36 9.13 5.00
N VAL A 67 -0.39 9.00 3.90
CA VAL A 67 0.10 9.41 2.57
C VAL A 67 0.38 10.92 2.53
N ARG A 68 -0.45 11.74 3.19
CA ARG A 68 -0.25 13.20 3.28
C ARG A 68 1.03 13.61 3.98
N LYS A 69 1.59 12.80 4.89
CA LYS A 69 2.89 13.08 5.51
C LYS A 69 4.04 13.09 4.50
N ILE A 70 3.88 12.38 3.38
CA ILE A 70 4.89 12.28 2.32
C ILE A 70 4.48 13.13 1.11
N TYR A 71 3.19 13.16 0.79
CA TYR A 71 2.59 13.90 -0.32
C TYR A 71 1.50 14.85 0.20
N PRO A 72 1.87 16.05 0.70
CA PRO A 72 0.92 16.96 1.35
C PRO A 72 -0.17 17.46 0.39
N GLU A 73 0.07 17.45 -0.92
CA GLU A 73 -0.95 17.82 -1.92
C GLU A 73 -2.08 16.79 -2.13
N VAL A 74 -2.03 15.62 -1.48
CA VAL A 74 -3.07 14.59 -1.60
C VAL A 74 -4.32 15.00 -0.82
N SER A 75 -5.36 15.45 -1.54
CA SER A 75 -6.62 15.90 -0.95
C SER A 75 -7.54 14.77 -0.47
N ASP A 76 -7.58 13.61 -1.13
CA ASP A 76 -8.33 12.42 -0.67
C ASP A 76 -7.75 11.13 -1.29
N VAL A 77 -7.56 10.09 -0.47
CA VAL A 77 -6.99 8.78 -0.88
C VAL A 77 -8.05 7.86 -1.54
N GLN A 78 -9.21 8.39 -1.95
CA GLN A 78 -10.15 7.68 -2.84
C GLN A 78 -9.44 7.04 -4.04
N GLN A 79 -8.46 7.74 -4.63
CA GLN A 79 -7.67 7.20 -5.74
C GLN A 79 -6.83 5.99 -5.33
N ALA A 80 -6.18 6.01 -4.16
CA ALA A 80 -5.34 4.89 -3.76
C ALA A 80 -6.13 3.65 -3.33
N ARG A 81 -7.34 3.84 -2.76
CA ARG A 81 -8.27 2.73 -2.50
C ARG A 81 -8.78 2.10 -3.81
N HIS A 82 -8.96 2.90 -4.86
CA HIS A 82 -9.28 2.40 -6.20
C HIS A 82 -8.08 1.65 -6.82
N LEU A 83 -6.85 2.08 -6.55
CA LEU A 83 -5.61 1.44 -7.01
C LEU A 83 -5.37 0.05 -6.39
N SER A 84 -5.58 -0.12 -5.08
CA SER A 84 -5.52 -1.46 -4.46
C SER A 84 -6.54 -2.43 -5.07
N LYS A 85 -7.75 -1.95 -5.36
CA LYS A 85 -8.82 -2.74 -6.01
C LYS A 85 -8.51 -3.05 -7.48
N GLN A 86 -7.95 -2.12 -8.25
CA GLN A 86 -7.64 -2.31 -9.68
C GLN A 86 -6.40 -3.19 -9.93
N LYS A 87 -5.46 -3.27 -8.98
CA LYS A 87 -4.25 -4.10 -9.11
C LYS A 87 -4.36 -5.45 -8.39
N GLY A 88 -5.56 -5.98 -8.16
CA GLY A 88 -5.76 -7.35 -7.66
C GLY A 88 -5.42 -7.58 -6.18
N TYR A 89 -5.14 -6.54 -5.41
CA TYR A 89 -4.90 -6.67 -3.97
C TYR A 89 -6.24 -6.68 -3.24
N ASN A 90 -6.63 -7.86 -2.74
CA ASN A 90 -7.90 -8.05 -2.02
C ASN A 90 -7.78 -7.53 -0.58
N ILE A 91 -7.81 -6.20 -0.43
CA ILE A 91 -7.69 -5.55 0.88
C ILE A 91 -9.10 -5.25 1.40
N ILE A 92 -9.49 -6.00 2.43
CA ILE A 92 -10.77 -5.85 3.13
C ILE A 92 -10.75 -4.53 3.91
N SER A 93 -11.22 -3.44 3.28
CA SER A 93 -11.54 -2.21 4.01
C SER A 93 -12.95 -2.35 4.60
N GLY A 94 -13.06 -2.87 5.83
CA GLY A 94 -14.32 -2.94 6.54
C GLY A 94 -14.63 -1.62 7.25
N THR A 95 -15.66 -0.91 6.80
CA THR A 95 -16.68 -0.32 7.69
C THR A 95 -17.94 -0.06 6.86
N MET A 96 -18.89 -1.01 6.87
CA MET A 96 -20.29 -0.69 6.65
C MET A 96 -20.83 -0.21 8.00
N ARG A 97 -21.22 1.04 8.07
CA ARG A 97 -22.25 1.51 8.99
C ARG A 97 -23.17 2.42 8.22
#